data_AF-A0A196S7W9-F1
#
_entry.id   AF-A0A196S7W9-F1
#
_cell.length_a   1.000
_cell.length_b   1.000
_cell.length_c   1.000
_cell.angle_alpha   90.00
_cell.angle_beta   90.00
_cell.angle_gamma   90.00
#
_symmetry.space_group_name_H-M   'P 1'
#
loop_
_entity.id
_entity.type
_entity.pdbx_description
1 polymer ?
#
loop_
_entity_poly.entity_id
_entity_poly.type
_entity_poly.pdbx_seq_one_letter_code
_entity_poly.pdbx_strand_id
1 'polypeptide(L)'
;MVRSACAFGMKEVIVIGQPKLQLYGSHGTAHHIKIRKFGTMEEASAWFHEHNITLCGVELVPEAVDVRTHPFRGNTAIMMGNEGSGMNSKQIAMCDHFVYIPQYSCGTASLNVNVAASIVMHHFSTWAGYEEAPREKDRAKFVVESFETGKGKERTEEELALRSEREKRREENAEEVDLCGAFEEE
;
A
#
# COMPACT_ATOMS: atom_id res chain seq x y z
N MET A 1 -0.58 -2.60 -1.54
CA MET A 1 0.32 -1.44 -1.75
C MET A 1 1.75 -1.68 -1.23
N VAL A 2 1.97 -1.87 0.08
CA VAL A 2 3.33 -2.02 0.67
C VAL A 2 4.19 -3.07 -0.03
N ARG A 3 3.62 -4.24 -0.32
CA ARG A 3 4.34 -5.31 -1.03
C ARG A 3 4.79 -4.91 -2.44
N SER A 4 3.92 -4.24 -3.20
CA SER A 4 4.27 -3.71 -4.53
C SER A 4 5.34 -2.64 -4.42
N ALA A 5 5.24 -1.76 -3.41
CA ALA A 5 6.24 -0.73 -3.15
C ALA A 5 7.63 -1.36 -2.91
N CYS A 6 7.72 -2.41 -2.11
CA CYS A 6 8.96 -3.18 -1.94
C CYS A 6 9.45 -3.80 -3.26
N ALA A 7 8.55 -4.46 -4.00
CA ALA A 7 8.91 -5.16 -5.24
C ALA A 7 9.44 -4.21 -6.32
N PHE A 8 8.95 -2.97 -6.36
CA PHE A 8 9.37 -1.95 -7.32
C PHE A 8 10.45 -1.01 -6.78
N GLY A 9 11.05 -1.31 -5.62
CA GLY A 9 12.20 -0.55 -5.10
C GLY A 9 11.85 0.83 -4.53
N MET A 10 10.60 1.05 -4.14
CA MET A 10 10.18 2.29 -3.48
C MET A 10 10.89 2.42 -2.13
N LYS A 11 11.32 3.63 -1.79
CA LYS A 11 12.14 3.87 -0.59
C LYS A 11 11.32 4.01 0.69
N GLU A 12 10.13 4.60 0.59
CA GLU A 12 9.30 4.94 1.74
C GLU A 12 7.81 4.89 1.37
N VAL A 13 6.98 4.44 2.31
CA VAL A 13 5.52 4.52 2.24
C VAL A 13 5.07 5.60 3.21
N ILE A 14 4.28 6.55 2.70
CA ILE A 14 3.81 7.69 3.47
C ILE A 14 2.34 7.51 3.81
N VAL A 15 2.00 7.75 5.08
CA VAL A 15 0.64 7.64 5.62
C VAL A 15 0.27 8.95 6.26
N ILE A 16 -0.88 9.51 5.89
CA ILE A 16 -1.33 10.82 6.37
C ILE A 16 -2.66 10.64 7.12
N GLY A 17 -2.78 11.21 8.32
CA GLY A 17 -4.04 11.31 9.06
C GLY A 17 -4.59 10.00 9.63
N GLN A 18 -3.91 8.87 9.44
CA GLN A 18 -4.33 7.57 9.95
C GLN A 18 -3.39 7.08 11.06
N PRO A 19 -3.87 6.94 12.31
CA PRO A 19 -3.02 6.50 13.42
C PRO A 19 -2.61 5.02 13.30
N LYS A 20 -3.51 4.17 12.79
CA LYS A 20 -3.30 2.73 12.65
C LYS A 20 -3.19 2.33 11.18
N LEU A 21 -1.99 1.91 10.76
CA LEU A 21 -1.79 1.29 9.45
C LEU A 21 -2.02 -0.22 9.59
N GLN A 22 -3.05 -0.74 8.93
CA GLN A 22 -3.27 -2.18 8.85
C GLN A 22 -2.29 -2.76 7.81
N LEU A 23 -1.22 -3.40 8.28
CA LEU A 23 -0.19 -4.03 7.45
C LEU A 23 -0.59 -5.44 6.94
N TYR A 24 -1.88 -5.76 6.96
CA TYR A 24 -2.39 -7.07 6.55
C TYR A 24 -2.10 -7.31 5.06
N GLY A 25 -1.61 -8.51 4.72
CA GLY A 25 -1.21 -8.85 3.34
C GLY A 25 0.22 -8.41 2.92
N SER A 26 0.99 -7.77 3.82
CA SER A 26 2.40 -7.46 3.55
C SER A 26 3.33 -8.69 3.63
N HIS A 27 2.89 -9.83 4.19
CA HIS A 27 3.71 -11.04 4.35
C HIS A 27 5.13 -10.79 4.93
N GLY A 28 5.27 -9.79 5.81
CA GLY A 28 6.56 -9.41 6.41
C GLY A 28 7.39 -8.41 5.59
N THR A 29 6.94 -7.99 4.41
CA THR A 29 7.69 -7.02 3.59
C THR A 29 7.74 -5.61 4.18
N ALA A 30 6.89 -5.31 5.16
CA ALA A 30 6.90 -4.03 5.86
C ALA A 30 8.26 -3.71 6.53
N HIS A 31 9.10 -4.70 6.80
CA HIS A 31 10.45 -4.49 7.32
C HIS A 31 11.45 -3.98 6.27
N HIS A 32 11.18 -4.20 4.98
CA HIS A 32 12.07 -3.79 3.89
C HIS A 32 11.79 -2.38 3.37
N ILE A 33 10.81 -1.67 3.93
CA ILE A 33 10.45 -0.33 3.49
C ILE A 33 10.17 0.58 4.68
N LYS A 34 10.66 1.81 4.59
CA LYS A 34 10.40 2.82 5.63
C LYS A 34 8.93 3.20 5.58
N ILE A 35 8.31 3.38 6.74
CA ILE A 35 6.94 3.89 6.84
C ILE A 35 7.01 5.21 7.58
N ARG A 36 6.65 6.30 6.89
CA ARG A 36 6.54 7.64 7.47
C ARG A 36 5.09 7.99 7.69
N LYS A 37 4.80 8.56 8.85
CA LYS A 37 3.46 9.02 9.21
C LYS A 37 3.47 10.52 9.41
N PHE A 38 2.46 11.19 8.87
CA PHE A 38 2.15 12.59 9.13
C PHE A 38 0.78 12.69 9.80
N GLY A 39 0.64 13.64 10.72
CA GLY A 39 -0.64 13.90 11.37
C GLY A 39 -1.62 14.58 10.41
N THR A 40 -1.09 15.49 9.59
CA THR A 40 -1.89 16.33 8.68
C THR A 40 -1.34 16.34 7.25
N MET A 41 -2.17 16.77 6.32
CA MET A 41 -1.79 16.92 4.91
C MET A 41 -0.79 18.07 4.74
N GLU A 42 -0.95 19.13 5.52
CA GLU A 42 -0.12 20.32 5.53
C GLU A 42 1.32 19.99 5.98
N GLU A 43 1.48 19.19 7.04
CA GLU A 43 2.78 18.67 7.49
C GLU A 43 3.48 17.84 6.39
N ALA A 44 2.72 16.96 5.73
CA ALA A 44 3.27 16.14 4.66
C ALA A 44 3.73 16.99 3.48
N SER A 45 2.91 17.96 3.05
CA SER A 45 3.22 18.90 1.97
C SER A 45 4.48 19.71 2.24
N ALA A 46 4.61 20.26 3.45
CA ALA A 46 5.82 20.99 3.85
C ALA A 46 7.07 20.10 3.76
N TRP A 47 6.97 18.85 4.23
CA TRP A 47 8.08 17.90 4.17
C TRP A 47 8.48 17.56 2.73
N PHE A 48 7.50 17.34 1.83
CA PHE A 48 7.78 17.08 0.41
C PHE A 48 8.52 18.25 -0.23
N HIS A 49 8.07 19.48 0.03
CA HIS A 49 8.70 20.69 -0.47
C HIS A 49 10.14 20.85 0.03
N GLU A 50 10.37 20.67 1.34
CA GLU A 50 11.72 20.74 1.94
C GLU A 50 12.69 19.71 1.34
N HIS A 51 12.19 18.54 0.93
CA HIS A 51 13.01 17.46 0.39
C HIS A 51 13.06 17.44 -1.16
N ASN A 52 12.50 18.45 -1.82
CA ASN A 52 12.40 18.53 -3.28
C ASN A 52 11.74 17.30 -3.89
N ILE A 53 10.64 16.84 -3.30
CA ILE A 53 9.86 15.69 -3.75
C ILE A 53 8.63 16.18 -4.50
N THR A 54 8.52 15.79 -5.76
CA THR A 54 7.34 16.02 -6.60
C THR A 54 6.24 15.04 -6.23
N LEU A 55 5.01 15.53 -6.02
CA LEU A 55 3.82 14.73 -5.83
C LEU A 55 3.12 14.44 -7.17
N CYS A 56 3.13 13.16 -7.56
CA CYS A 56 2.40 12.65 -8.72
C CYS A 56 1.10 12.01 -8.25
N GLY A 57 -0.05 12.61 -8.57
CA GLY A 57 -1.36 12.01 -8.33
C GLY A 57 -1.69 10.95 -9.38
N VAL A 58 -2.37 9.88 -8.98
CA VAL A 58 -2.93 8.87 -9.91
C VAL A 58 -4.45 9.00 -9.90
N GLU A 59 -4.98 9.74 -10.88
CA GLU A 59 -6.41 10.07 -10.96
C GLU A 59 -6.84 10.38 -12.41
N LEU A 60 -8.11 10.17 -12.70
CA LEU A 60 -8.75 10.48 -13.99
C LEU A 60 -9.23 11.93 -14.04
N VAL A 61 -8.28 12.88 -13.97
CA VAL A 61 -8.54 14.32 -14.17
C VAL A 61 -8.15 14.76 -15.60
N PRO A 62 -8.76 15.82 -16.17
CA PRO A 62 -8.50 16.26 -17.54
C PRO A 62 -7.01 16.57 -17.85
N GLU A 63 -6.26 17.02 -16.86
CA GLU A 63 -4.84 17.34 -16.95
C GLU A 63 -3.91 16.12 -16.81
N ALA A 64 -4.46 14.93 -16.51
CA ALA A 64 -3.66 13.73 -16.30
C ALA A 64 -3.00 13.25 -17.59
N VAL A 65 -1.74 12.83 -17.48
CA VAL A 65 -0.93 12.35 -18.60
C VAL A 65 -0.89 10.82 -18.61
N ASP A 66 -0.84 10.21 -19.79
CA ASP A 66 -0.69 8.77 -19.95
C ASP A 66 0.61 8.28 -19.29
N VAL A 67 0.50 7.38 -18.31
CA VAL A 67 1.64 6.84 -17.57
C VAL A 67 2.68 6.14 -18.45
N ARG A 68 2.27 5.61 -19.62
CA ARG A 68 3.17 4.93 -20.57
C ARG A 68 4.22 5.87 -21.16
N THR A 69 3.98 7.18 -21.13
CA THR A 69 4.94 8.21 -21.56
C THR A 69 6.00 8.51 -20.52
N HIS A 70 5.91 7.90 -19.33
CA HIS A 70 6.80 8.11 -18.19
C HIS A 70 6.96 9.59 -17.78
N PRO A 71 5.86 10.31 -17.48
CA PRO A 71 5.90 11.75 -17.20
C PRO A 71 6.43 12.10 -15.79
N PHE A 72 7.28 11.24 -15.21
CA PHE A 72 7.82 11.40 -13.86
C PHE A 72 9.00 12.38 -13.84
N ARG A 73 9.30 12.94 -12.65
CA ARG A 73 10.27 14.02 -12.48
C ARG A 73 11.04 13.86 -11.17
N GLY A 74 12.37 13.86 -11.24
CA GLY A 74 13.25 13.86 -10.06
C GLY A 74 12.83 12.87 -8.97
N ASN A 75 12.90 13.31 -7.72
CA ASN A 75 12.35 12.56 -6.59
C ASN A 75 10.82 12.66 -6.64
N THR A 76 10.12 11.55 -6.82
CA THR A 76 8.65 11.54 -6.92
C THR A 76 8.03 10.73 -5.78
N ALA A 77 7.00 11.28 -5.16
CA ALA A 77 6.04 10.55 -4.33
C ALA A 77 4.74 10.34 -5.13
N ILE A 78 4.27 9.10 -5.18
CA ILE A 78 3.07 8.71 -5.92
C ILE A 78 1.89 8.70 -4.93
N MET A 79 0.92 9.58 -5.16
CA MET A 79 -0.31 9.67 -4.35
C MET A 79 -1.46 8.95 -5.04
N MET A 80 -2.11 8.06 -4.30
CA MET A 80 -3.29 7.31 -4.76
C MET A 80 -4.57 7.88 -4.14
N GLY A 81 -5.68 7.83 -4.89
CA GLY A 81 -7.01 8.10 -4.37
C GLY A 81 -7.53 7.04 -3.41
N ASN A 82 -8.63 7.34 -2.73
CA ASN A 82 -9.35 6.38 -1.90
C ASN A 82 -10.17 5.42 -2.78
N GLU A 83 -10.30 4.16 -2.35
CA GLU A 83 -11.13 3.18 -3.07
C GLU A 83 -12.58 3.70 -3.15
N GLY A 84 -13.17 3.66 -4.36
CA GLY A 84 -14.55 4.05 -4.63
C GLY A 84 -14.78 5.57 -4.78
N SER A 85 -14.07 6.42 -4.05
CA SER A 85 -14.26 7.88 -4.11
C SER A 85 -13.15 8.65 -4.84
N GLY A 86 -12.04 7.99 -5.18
CA GLY A 86 -10.90 8.64 -5.82
C GLY A 86 -10.21 9.65 -4.90
N MET A 87 -9.54 10.64 -5.48
CA MET A 87 -8.89 11.73 -4.77
C MET A 87 -9.87 12.85 -4.44
N ASN A 88 -9.87 13.30 -3.18
CA ASN A 88 -10.61 14.49 -2.77
C ASN A 88 -9.91 15.79 -3.22
N SER A 89 -10.62 16.91 -3.19
CA SER A 89 -10.09 18.20 -3.66
C SER A 89 -8.81 18.65 -2.94
N LYS A 90 -8.62 18.29 -1.65
CA LYS A 90 -7.39 18.61 -0.93
C LYS A 90 -6.20 17.78 -1.42
N GLN A 91 -6.45 16.51 -1.76
CA GLN A 91 -5.44 15.61 -2.33
C GLN A 91 -5.05 16.05 -3.74
N ILE A 92 -6.04 16.43 -4.56
CA ILE A 92 -5.81 16.97 -5.89
C ILE A 92 -4.98 18.26 -5.81
N ALA A 93 -5.37 19.21 -4.97
CA ALA A 93 -4.67 20.48 -4.82
C ALA A 93 -3.22 20.35 -4.28
N MET A 94 -2.88 19.23 -3.66
CA MET A 94 -1.53 18.96 -3.17
C MET A 94 -0.60 18.39 -4.26
N CYS A 95 -1.14 17.78 -5.31
CA CYS A 95 -0.33 17.14 -6.34
C CYS A 95 0.23 18.15 -7.33
N ASP A 96 1.48 17.97 -7.75
CA ASP A 96 2.14 18.82 -8.74
C ASP A 96 1.72 18.49 -10.18
N HIS A 97 1.34 17.23 -10.41
CA HIS A 97 0.85 16.73 -11.69
C HIS A 97 0.11 15.41 -11.50
N PHE A 98 -0.58 14.97 -12.56
CA PHE A 98 -1.38 13.75 -12.55
C PHE A 98 -1.00 12.81 -13.68
N VAL A 99 -1.16 11.51 -13.41
CA VAL A 99 -1.06 10.46 -14.41
C VAL A 99 -2.30 9.57 -14.37
N TYR A 100 -2.63 8.99 -15.51
CA TYR A 100 -3.66 7.97 -15.61
C TYR A 100 -3.16 6.74 -16.35
N ILE A 101 -3.86 5.62 -16.13
CA ILE A 101 -3.63 4.35 -16.81
C ILE A 101 -4.68 4.23 -17.92
N PRO A 102 -4.28 4.17 -19.20
CA PRO A 102 -5.24 3.97 -20.28
C PRO A 102 -5.99 2.65 -20.15
N GLN A 103 -7.31 2.70 -20.30
CA GLN A 103 -8.19 1.53 -20.38
C GLN A 103 -8.69 1.36 -21.82
N TYR A 104 -8.85 0.11 -22.27
CA TYR A 104 -9.15 -0.22 -23.67
C TYR A 104 -10.54 -0.84 -23.88
N SER A 105 -11.37 -0.80 -22.84
CA SER A 105 -12.76 -1.26 -22.90
C SER A 105 -13.63 -0.41 -21.98
N CYS A 106 -14.94 -0.45 -22.21
CA CYS A 106 -15.94 0.19 -21.36
C CYS A 106 -16.49 -0.75 -20.26
N GLY A 107 -15.77 -1.83 -19.93
CA GLY A 107 -16.24 -2.86 -18.99
C GLY A 107 -16.10 -2.51 -17.52
N THR A 108 -15.34 -1.46 -17.19
CA THR A 108 -15.18 -0.94 -15.83
C THR A 108 -14.90 0.55 -15.86
N ALA A 109 -15.32 1.27 -14.82
CA ALA A 109 -15.03 2.70 -14.67
C ALA A 109 -13.59 2.95 -14.21
N SER A 110 -13.00 2.02 -13.46
CA SER A 110 -11.68 2.18 -12.87
C SER A 110 -11.02 0.85 -12.50
N LEU A 111 -9.75 0.92 -12.13
CA LEU A 111 -8.97 -0.18 -11.60
C LEU A 111 -8.99 -0.15 -10.06
N ASN A 112 -8.82 -1.31 -9.43
CA ASN A 112 -8.53 -1.39 -8.00
C ASN A 112 -7.30 -0.53 -7.64
N VAL A 113 -7.34 0.21 -6.53
CA VAL A 113 -6.27 1.16 -6.18
C VAL A 113 -4.90 0.51 -6.04
N ASN A 114 -4.82 -0.72 -5.51
CA ASN A 114 -3.54 -1.42 -5.36
C ASN A 114 -2.98 -1.87 -6.71
N VAL A 115 -3.85 -2.25 -7.65
CA VAL A 115 -3.46 -2.60 -9.01
C VAL A 115 -2.94 -1.37 -9.74
N ALA A 116 -3.69 -0.26 -9.68
CA ALA A 116 -3.27 1.01 -10.26
C ALA A 116 -1.91 1.47 -9.69
N ALA A 117 -1.75 1.44 -8.36
CA ALA A 117 -0.49 1.76 -7.70
C ALA A 117 0.66 0.88 -8.20
N SER A 118 0.42 -0.42 -8.38
CA SER A 118 1.45 -1.35 -8.87
C SER A 118 1.89 -1.04 -10.30
N ILE A 119 0.94 -0.70 -11.18
CA ILE A 119 1.24 -0.32 -12.57
C ILE A 119 2.07 0.97 -12.61
N VAL A 120 1.65 2.00 -11.87
CA VAL A 120 2.36 3.29 -11.83
C VAL A 120 3.75 3.14 -11.22
N MET A 121 3.89 2.41 -10.12
CA MET A 121 5.19 2.12 -9.51
C MET A 121 6.12 1.37 -10.48
N HIS A 122 5.61 0.38 -11.21
CA HIS A 122 6.40 -0.33 -12.22
C HIS A 122 6.90 0.60 -13.33
N HIS A 123 6.03 1.47 -13.87
CA HIS A 123 6.43 2.48 -14.84
C HIS A 123 7.46 3.45 -14.28
N PHE A 124 7.27 3.92 -13.03
CA PHE A 124 8.24 4.78 -12.37
C PHE A 124 9.60 4.09 -12.24
N SER A 125 9.66 2.83 -11.78
CA SER A 125 10.92 2.09 -11.63
C SER A 125 11.63 1.86 -12.96
N THR A 126 10.87 1.62 -14.03
CA THR A 126 11.40 1.50 -15.39
C THR A 126 12.03 2.82 -15.85
N TRP A 127 11.31 3.93 -15.67
CA TRP A 127 11.80 5.26 -16.01
C TRP A 127 13.01 5.69 -15.19
N ALA A 128 13.00 5.40 -13.88
CA ALA A 128 14.08 5.71 -12.96
C ALA A 128 15.33 4.85 -13.21
N GLY A 129 15.25 3.84 -14.08
CA GLY A 129 16.36 2.95 -14.39
C GLY A 129 16.75 2.06 -13.21
N TYR A 130 15.78 1.65 -12.39
CA TYR A 130 16.06 0.69 -11.32
C TYR A 130 16.43 -0.67 -11.90
N GLU A 131 17.49 -1.27 -11.35
CA GLU A 131 17.94 -2.59 -11.77
C GLU A 131 16.96 -3.68 -11.33
N GLU A 132 16.80 -4.70 -12.16
CA GLU A 132 16.00 -5.87 -11.81
C GLU A 132 16.65 -6.64 -10.66
N ALA A 133 15.85 -7.00 -9.65
CA ALA A 133 16.32 -7.84 -8.57
C ALA A 133 16.72 -9.24 -9.08
N PRO A 134 17.75 -9.88 -8.49
CA PRO A 134 18.19 -11.20 -8.92
C PRO A 134 17.09 -12.26 -8.70
N ARG A 135 17.03 -13.23 -9.61
CA ARG A 135 16.11 -14.37 -9.54
C ARG A 135 16.80 -15.60 -8.95
N GLU A 136 16.07 -16.39 -8.18
CA GLU A 136 16.56 -17.69 -7.71
C GLU A 136 16.71 -18.64 -8.91
N LYS A 137 17.83 -19.39 -8.98
CA LYS A 137 18.08 -20.32 -10.11
C LYS A 137 17.14 -21.52 -10.12
N ASP A 138 16.83 -22.03 -8.93
CA ASP A 138 16.11 -23.31 -8.75
C ASP A 138 14.66 -23.12 -8.29
N ARG A 139 14.21 -21.88 -8.11
CA ARG A 139 12.83 -21.55 -7.74
C ARG A 139 12.30 -20.42 -8.61
N ALA A 140 11.03 -20.48 -8.98
CA ALA A 140 10.34 -19.41 -9.72
C ALA A 140 10.04 -18.20 -8.80
N LYS A 141 11.09 -17.60 -8.20
CA LYS A 141 11.03 -16.52 -7.21
C LYS A 141 12.19 -15.53 -7.39
N PHE A 142 11.98 -14.31 -6.93
CA PHE A 142 13.05 -13.32 -6.74
C PHE A 142 13.79 -13.60 -5.43
N VAL A 143 15.08 -13.33 -5.41
CA VAL A 143 15.88 -13.36 -4.18
C VAL A 143 15.40 -12.23 -3.27
N VAL A 144 15.06 -12.58 -2.03
CA VAL A 144 14.66 -11.64 -0.99
C VAL A 144 15.73 -11.65 0.08
N GLU A 145 16.23 -10.48 0.48
CA GLU A 145 17.15 -10.37 1.61
C GLU A 145 16.52 -11.00 2.86
N SER A 146 17.24 -11.92 3.49
CA SER A 146 16.81 -12.48 4.76
C SER A 146 16.85 -11.39 5.82
N PHE A 147 15.71 -11.12 6.46
CA PHE A 147 15.65 -10.36 7.70
C PHE A 147 15.42 -11.31 8.86
N GLU A 148 15.89 -10.96 10.04
CA GLU A 148 15.56 -11.67 11.27
C GLU A 148 14.06 -11.51 11.55
N THR A 149 13.24 -12.40 11.02
CA THR A 149 11.91 -12.62 11.56
C THR A 149 12.09 -13.14 12.98
N GLY A 150 11.40 -12.59 13.98
CA GLY A 150 11.32 -13.19 15.32
C GLY A 150 10.71 -14.61 15.36
N LYS A 151 10.61 -15.31 14.23
CA LYS A 151 10.35 -16.75 14.16
C LYS A 151 11.58 -17.48 14.72
N GLY A 152 11.51 -17.77 16.01
CA GLY A 152 12.60 -18.34 16.81
C GLY A 152 12.81 -17.61 18.13
N LYS A 153 12.20 -16.43 18.31
CA LYS A 153 12.18 -15.75 19.61
C LYS A 153 11.20 -16.49 20.52
N GLU A 154 11.67 -16.98 21.66
CA GLU A 154 10.80 -17.49 22.73
C GLU A 154 9.81 -16.38 23.07
N ARG A 155 8.51 -16.72 23.03
CA ARG A 155 7.44 -15.79 23.33
C ARG A 155 7.41 -15.56 24.83
N THR A 156 7.17 -14.32 25.24
CA THR A 156 6.99 -14.00 26.66
C THR A 156 5.67 -14.58 27.16
N GLU A 157 5.56 -14.81 28.48
CA GLU A 157 4.32 -15.30 29.10
C GLU A 157 3.11 -14.38 28.81
N GLU A 158 3.34 -13.06 28.76
CA GLU A 158 2.32 -12.07 28.40
C GLU A 158 1.79 -12.24 26.97
N GLU A 159 2.68 -12.51 25.99
CA GLU A 159 2.30 -12.73 24.59
C GLU A 159 1.51 -14.04 24.42
N LEU A 160 1.82 -15.07 25.22
CA LEU A 160 1.09 -16.33 25.24
C LEU A 160 -0.30 -16.16 25.88
N ALA A 161 -0.40 -15.40 26.97
CA ALA A 161 -1.67 -15.11 27.65
C ALA A 161 -2.63 -14.32 26.75
N LEU A 162 -2.15 -13.25 26.10
CA LEU A 162 -2.91 -12.45 25.13
C LEU A 162 -3.45 -13.27 23.96
N ARG A 163 -2.72 -14.32 23.55
CA ARG A 163 -3.15 -15.20 22.48
C ARG A 163 -4.25 -16.16 22.96
N SER A 164 -4.08 -16.78 24.12
CA SER A 164 -5.10 -17.65 24.70
C SER A 164 -6.41 -16.89 24.93
N GLU A 165 -6.35 -15.65 25.38
CA GLU A 165 -7.52 -14.78 25.57
C GLU A 165 -8.22 -14.45 24.24
N ARG A 166 -7.45 -14.23 23.16
CA ARG A 166 -8.02 -14.02 21.81
C ARG A 166 -8.60 -15.29 21.19
N GLU A 167 -8.05 -16.46 21.51
CA GLU A 167 -8.58 -17.75 21.08
C GLU A 167 -9.91 -18.04 21.81
N LYS A 168 -9.96 -17.87 23.14
CA LYS A 168 -11.21 -17.97 23.92
C LYS A 168 -12.29 -17.03 23.40
N ARG A 169 -11.97 -15.76 23.15
CA ARG A 169 -12.93 -14.79 22.63
C ARG A 169 -13.43 -15.11 21.21
N ARG A 170 -12.66 -15.88 20.43
CA ARG A 170 -13.10 -16.36 19.12
C ARG A 170 -14.01 -17.58 19.24
N GLU A 171 -13.73 -18.46 20.18
CA GLU A 171 -14.57 -19.62 20.50
C GLU A 171 -15.91 -19.15 21.08
N GLU A 172 -15.90 -18.24 22.06
CA GLU A 172 -17.11 -17.62 22.64
C GLU A 172 -17.96 -16.93 21.57
N ASN A 173 -17.33 -16.13 20.70
CA ASN A 173 -18.05 -15.49 19.59
C ASN A 173 -18.55 -16.50 18.53
N ALA A 174 -17.93 -17.67 18.39
CA ALA A 174 -18.39 -18.70 17.46
C ALA A 174 -19.60 -19.47 18.04
N GLU A 175 -19.60 -19.73 19.35
CA GLU A 175 -20.71 -20.35 20.07
C GLU A 175 -21.93 -19.40 20.15
N GLU A 176 -21.71 -18.10 20.34
CA GLU A 176 -22.79 -17.10 20.39
C GLU A 176 -23.51 -16.92 19.03
N VAL A 177 -22.78 -17.09 17.92
CA VAL A 177 -23.34 -17.04 16.56
C VAL A 177 -24.15 -18.30 16.23
N ASP A 178 -23.77 -19.46 16.76
CA ASP A 178 -24.47 -20.74 16.55
C ASP A 178 -25.82 -20.79 17.31
N LEU A 179 -25.88 -20.19 18.51
CA LEU A 179 -27.10 -20.10 19.32
C LEU A 179 -28.17 -19.15 18.75
N CYS A 180 -27.78 -18.14 17.97
CA CYS A 180 -28.70 -17.15 17.41
C CYS A 180 -29.34 -17.61 16.07
N GLY A 181 -28.79 -18.63 15.43
CA GLY A 181 -29.27 -19.15 14.12
C GLY A 181 -30.41 -20.18 14.20
N ALA A 182 -30.89 -20.54 15.39
CA ALA A 182 -31.83 -21.65 15.59
C ALA A 182 -33.32 -21.27 15.75
N PHE A 183 -33.70 -20.02 15.50
CA PHE A 183 -35.11 -19.60 15.51
C PHE A 183 -35.46 -18.78 14.27
N GLU A 184 -36.12 -19.42 13.30
CA GLU A 184 -37.26 -18.91 12.52
C GLU A 184 -37.56 -19.93 11.38
N GLU A 185 -38.42 -20.90 11.65
CA GLU A 185 -39.26 -21.57 10.64
C GLU A 185 -40.72 -21.40 11.06
N GLU A 186 -41.45 -20.54 10.34
CA GLU A 186 -42.91 -20.62 10.13
C GLU A 186 -43.21 -20.48 8.64
#